data_AF-A0A949TV24-F1
#
_entry.id   AF-A0A949TV24-F1
#
_cell.length_a   1.000
_cell.length_b   1.000
_cell.length_c   1.000
_cell.angle_alpha   90.00
_cell.angle_beta   90.00
_cell.angle_gamma   90.00
#
_symmetry.space_group_name_H-M   'P 1'
#
loop_
_entity.id
_entity.type
_entity.pdbx_description
1 polymer ?
#
loop_
_entity_poly.entity_id
_entity_poly.type
_entity_poly.pdbx_seq_one_letter_code
_entity_poly.pdbx_strand_id
1 'polypeptide(L)'
;MPNSIEILKMYPESFRANLYSVKPFRMIGLIDVSIKYIYGIERVTLAYFRSSGTNSGKIKGLWYPIVGIKTCTGAFTDFTEYLNFVLTNTTRMGMADEGWLAKSLFFPMEYANNSMIRGFSNGMHYESLLKIGETLRDLYENNEFQEMSSLDGYELNSIVTSKKIYQDNNHTQRENFEKFVEDIFNEI
;
A
#
# COMPACT_ATOMS: atom_id res chain seq x y z
N MET A 1 25.98 -5.34 3.19
CA MET A 1 25.13 -6.40 2.60
C MET A 1 23.78 -5.75 2.36
N PRO A 2 23.13 -5.89 1.19
CA PRO A 2 21.81 -5.32 1.05
C PRO A 2 20.90 -6.12 1.99
N ASN A 3 20.41 -5.45 3.01
CA ASN A 3 19.49 -5.98 3.99
C ASN A 3 18.14 -6.15 3.29
N SER A 4 17.99 -7.19 2.47
CA SER A 4 16.81 -7.36 1.63
C SER A 4 15.59 -7.61 2.50
N ILE A 5 14.73 -6.60 2.61
CA ILE A 5 13.39 -6.79 3.14
C ILE A 5 12.61 -7.62 2.12
N GLU A 6 11.87 -8.63 2.55
CA GLU A 6 11.23 -9.58 1.64
C GLU A 6 9.84 -9.96 2.13
N ILE A 7 8.83 -9.83 1.26
CA ILE A 7 7.50 -10.37 1.52
C ILE A 7 7.55 -11.90 1.34
N LEU A 8 7.34 -12.63 2.42
CA LEU A 8 7.44 -14.10 2.42
C LEU A 8 6.13 -14.79 2.08
N LYS A 9 5.02 -14.29 2.64
CA LYS A 9 3.69 -14.85 2.44
C LYS A 9 2.59 -13.85 2.74
N MET A 10 1.41 -14.11 2.21
CA MET A 10 0.18 -13.37 2.47
C MET A 10 -0.79 -14.23 3.29
N TYR A 11 -1.68 -13.57 4.02
CA TYR A 11 -2.76 -14.19 4.79
C TYR A 11 -4.12 -13.85 4.16
N PRO A 12 -4.59 -14.59 3.14
CA PRO A 12 -5.83 -14.29 2.42
C PRO A 12 -7.05 -14.07 3.33
N GLU A 13 -7.14 -14.83 4.42
CA GLU A 13 -8.22 -14.76 5.40
C GLU A 13 -8.29 -13.42 6.16
N SER A 14 -7.21 -12.64 6.14
CA SER A 14 -7.15 -11.30 6.74
C SER A 14 -7.64 -10.20 5.81
N PHE A 15 -7.97 -10.53 4.55
CA PHE A 15 -8.36 -9.55 3.57
C PHE A 15 -9.67 -8.86 3.97
N ARG A 16 -9.56 -7.55 4.25
CA ARG A 16 -10.68 -6.68 4.59
C ARG A 16 -10.81 -5.60 3.53
N ALA A 17 -12.02 -5.31 3.09
CA ALA A 17 -12.25 -4.30 2.07
C ALA A 17 -13.53 -3.49 2.31
N ASN A 18 -13.56 -2.29 1.76
CA ASN A 18 -14.73 -1.43 1.76
C ASN A 18 -14.78 -0.53 0.52
N LEU A 19 -15.99 -0.09 0.19
CA LEU A 19 -16.21 0.92 -0.84
C LEU A 19 -15.72 2.28 -0.35
N TYR A 20 -14.73 2.83 -1.03
CA TYR A 20 -14.18 4.14 -0.70
C TYR A 20 -14.89 5.28 -1.42
N SER A 21 -15.22 5.10 -2.70
CA SER A 21 -16.02 6.09 -3.46
C SER A 21 -16.69 5.45 -4.67
N VAL A 22 -17.82 6.02 -5.09
CA VAL A 22 -18.60 5.53 -6.25
C VAL A 22 -18.17 6.20 -7.55
N LYS A 23 -17.81 7.49 -7.51
CA LYS A 23 -17.44 8.29 -8.68
C LYS A 23 -16.19 9.14 -8.38
N PRO A 24 -15.00 8.72 -8.86
CA PRO A 24 -14.71 7.45 -9.54
C PRO A 24 -14.86 6.25 -8.61
N PHE A 25 -15.18 5.06 -9.16
CA PHE A 25 -15.29 3.84 -8.36
C PHE A 25 -13.92 3.44 -7.79
N ARG A 26 -13.85 3.35 -6.46
CA ARG A 26 -12.67 2.92 -5.70
C ARG A 26 -13.08 2.04 -4.53
N MET A 27 -12.47 0.87 -4.43
CA MET A 27 -12.45 0.07 -3.20
C MET A 27 -11.10 0.26 -2.54
N ILE A 28 -11.06 0.21 -1.21
CA ILE A 28 -9.84 0.18 -0.41
C ILE A 28 -9.83 -1.11 0.40
N GLY A 29 -8.64 -1.61 0.69
CA GLY A 29 -8.50 -2.88 1.37
C GLY A 29 -7.20 -2.97 2.15
N LEU A 30 -7.22 -3.88 3.12
CA LEU A 30 -6.14 -4.19 4.02
C LEU A 30 -5.85 -5.68 3.95
N ILE A 31 -4.58 -6.04 3.89
CA ILE A 31 -4.13 -7.43 3.84
C ILE A 31 -2.91 -7.59 4.74
N ASP A 32 -2.89 -8.65 5.54
CA ASP A 32 -1.70 -8.98 6.31
C ASP A 32 -0.74 -9.83 5.48
N VAL A 33 0.54 -9.55 5.62
CA VAL A 33 1.64 -10.30 5.02
C VAL A 33 2.73 -10.54 6.05
N SER A 34 3.51 -11.61 5.89
CA SER A 34 4.75 -11.77 6.62
C SER A 34 5.88 -11.14 5.83
N ILE A 35 6.63 -10.24 6.47
CA ILE A 35 7.79 -9.56 5.90
C ILE A 35 9.02 -9.95 6.71
N LYS A 36 10.08 -10.37 6.02
CA LYS A 36 11.39 -10.60 6.59
C LYS A 36 12.15 -9.28 6.64
N TYR A 37 12.59 -8.91 7.82
CA TYR A 37 13.50 -7.81 8.09
C TYR A 37 14.83 -8.34 8.64
N ILE A 38 15.79 -7.43 8.84
CA ILE A 38 17.06 -7.73 9.50
C ILE A 38 16.91 -8.23 10.94
N TYR A 39 15.82 -7.82 11.58
CA TYR A 39 15.53 -8.10 12.99
C TYR A 39 14.55 -9.27 13.17
N GLY A 40 14.10 -9.92 12.10
CA GLY A 40 13.19 -11.06 12.18
C GLY A 40 12.07 -10.99 11.15
N ILE A 41 11.12 -11.92 11.27
CA ILE A 41 9.92 -11.96 10.45
C ILE A 41 8.79 -11.34 11.25
N GLU A 42 8.06 -10.41 10.64
CA GLU A 42 6.94 -9.72 11.28
C GLU A 42 5.69 -9.82 10.40
N ARG A 43 4.51 -9.83 11.02
CA ARG A 43 3.22 -9.71 10.33
C ARG A 43 2.87 -8.23 10.18
N VAL A 44 2.67 -7.78 8.94
CA VAL A 44 2.46 -6.37 8.60
C VAL A 44 1.19 -6.24 7.79
N THR A 45 0.32 -5.32 8.19
CA THR A 45 -0.86 -4.95 7.39
C THR A 45 -0.43 -3.96 6.30
N LEU A 46 -0.70 -4.31 5.04
CA LEU A 46 -0.51 -3.44 3.87
C LEU A 46 -1.86 -2.92 3.36
N ALA A 47 -1.86 -1.73 2.78
CA ALA A 47 -3.04 -1.13 2.17
C ALA A 47 -2.99 -1.20 0.64
N TYR A 48 -4.14 -1.51 0.06
CA TYR A 48 -4.33 -1.61 -1.38
C TYR A 48 -5.61 -0.88 -1.80
N PHE A 49 -5.70 -0.51 -3.08
CA PHE A 49 -6.94 -0.02 -3.68
C PHE A 49 -7.22 -0.69 -5.02
N ARG A 50 -8.50 -0.85 -5.34
CA ARG A 50 -9.00 -1.28 -6.65
C ARG A 50 -9.75 -0.14 -7.30
N SER A 51 -9.51 0.06 -8.58
CA SER A 51 -10.23 1.03 -9.42
C SER A 51 -10.97 0.33 -10.55
N SER A 52 -11.99 0.97 -11.10
CA SER A 52 -12.73 0.50 -12.29
C SER A 52 -11.89 0.46 -13.58
N GLY A 53 -10.62 0.92 -13.56
CA GLY A 53 -9.67 0.72 -14.66
C GLY A 53 -9.81 1.69 -15.83
N THR A 54 -10.49 2.82 -15.66
CA THR A 54 -10.83 3.70 -16.80
C THR A 54 -9.76 4.74 -17.15
N ASN A 55 -8.67 4.88 -16.38
CA ASN A 55 -7.64 5.91 -16.59
C ASN A 55 -6.20 5.39 -16.34
N SER A 56 -5.26 5.85 -17.18
CA SER A 56 -3.79 5.80 -16.95
C SER A 56 -3.11 4.43 -16.98
N GLY A 57 -3.62 3.45 -17.74
CA GLY A 57 -2.98 2.14 -17.90
C GLY A 57 -3.21 1.16 -16.74
N LYS A 58 -4.20 1.45 -15.88
CA LYS A 58 -4.63 0.53 -14.82
C LYS A 58 -5.48 -0.60 -15.40
N ILE A 59 -5.21 -1.81 -14.93
CA ILE A 59 -5.95 -3.01 -15.27
C ILE A 59 -7.22 -3.02 -14.42
N LYS A 60 -8.38 -3.11 -15.09
CA LYS A 60 -9.67 -3.21 -14.43
C LYS A 60 -9.67 -4.40 -13.47
N GLY A 61 -10.08 -4.15 -12.23
CA GLY A 61 -10.20 -5.19 -11.22
C GLY A 61 -8.93 -5.45 -10.40
N LEU A 62 -7.75 -5.04 -10.89
CA LEU A 62 -6.50 -5.21 -10.16
C LEU A 62 -6.42 -4.31 -8.93
N TRP A 63 -5.79 -4.82 -7.87
CA TRP A 63 -5.51 -4.07 -6.65
C TRP A 63 -4.07 -3.55 -6.67
N TYR A 64 -3.89 -2.30 -6.27
CA TYR A 64 -2.62 -1.59 -6.30
C TYR A 64 -2.24 -1.14 -4.89
N PRO A 65 -0.95 -1.22 -4.51
CA PRO A 65 -0.50 -0.79 -3.19
C PRO A 65 -0.64 0.71 -2.99
N ILE A 66 -0.95 1.12 -1.76
CA ILE A 66 -0.96 2.51 -1.31
C ILE A 66 -0.28 2.60 0.05
N VAL A 67 0.33 3.74 0.33
CA VAL A 67 0.84 4.08 1.67
C VAL A 67 -0.27 4.52 2.60
N GLY A 68 -1.33 5.09 2.02
CA GLY A 68 -2.44 5.67 2.75
C GLY A 68 -3.28 6.56 1.85
N ILE A 69 -4.13 7.38 2.45
CA ILE A 69 -5.06 8.27 1.77
C ILE A 69 -4.95 9.67 2.36
N LYS A 70 -4.77 10.69 1.51
CA LYS A 70 -4.72 12.07 1.97
C LYS A 70 -6.08 12.46 2.57
N THR A 71 -6.10 13.05 3.76
CA THR A 71 -7.35 13.42 4.45
C THR A 71 -7.65 14.91 4.40
N CYS A 72 -6.67 15.74 4.01
CA CYS A 72 -6.82 17.18 3.84
C CYS A 72 -6.16 17.65 2.54
N THR A 73 -6.69 18.61 1.80
CA THR A 73 -5.96 19.16 0.63
C THR A 73 -4.73 19.97 1.05
N GLY A 74 -3.61 19.79 0.36
CA GLY A 74 -2.38 20.58 0.55
C GLY A 74 -1.13 19.73 0.74
N ALA A 75 -0.16 20.25 1.49
CA ALA A 75 1.08 19.54 1.83
C ALA A 75 0.81 18.28 2.68
N PHE A 76 1.77 17.35 2.67
CA PHE A 76 1.68 16.12 3.46
C PHE A 76 1.92 16.40 4.95
N THR A 77 0.83 16.42 5.71
CA THR A 77 0.83 16.60 7.18
C THR A 77 0.00 15.55 7.91
N ASP A 78 -0.70 14.70 7.16
CA ASP A 78 -1.78 13.85 7.69
C ASP A 78 -1.29 12.45 8.06
N PHE A 79 -0.04 12.13 7.70
CA PHE A 79 0.61 10.86 8.00
C PHE A 79 1.65 11.04 9.11
N THR A 80 2.48 10.02 9.31
CA THR A 80 3.66 10.13 10.18
C THR A 80 4.72 11.04 9.56
N GLU A 81 5.65 11.53 10.36
CA GLU A 81 6.75 12.39 9.90
C GLU A 81 7.52 11.75 8.73
N TYR A 82 7.84 10.45 8.86
CA TYR A 82 8.54 9.72 7.81
C TYR A 82 7.72 9.58 6.52
N LEU A 83 6.45 9.18 6.61
CA LEU A 83 5.60 9.05 5.43
C LEU A 83 5.33 10.41 4.77
N ASN A 84 5.18 11.48 5.56
CA ASN A 84 5.07 12.84 5.02
C ASN A 84 6.34 13.23 4.25
N PHE A 85 7.53 12.89 4.76
CA PHE A 85 8.80 13.10 4.05
C PHE A 85 8.85 12.32 2.73
N VAL A 86 8.55 11.02 2.74
CA VAL A 86 8.57 10.18 1.53
C VAL A 86 7.57 10.70 0.48
N LEU A 87 6.34 11.00 0.89
CA LEU A 87 5.30 11.47 -0.03
C LEU A 87 5.60 12.86 -0.59
N THR A 88 6.22 13.74 0.20
CA THR A 88 6.68 15.06 -0.26
C THR A 88 7.75 14.92 -1.34
N ASN A 89 8.68 13.98 -1.20
CA ASN A 89 9.77 13.76 -2.17
C ASN A 89 9.35 12.95 -3.40
N THR A 90 8.29 12.14 -3.31
CA THR A 90 7.82 11.30 -4.42
C THR A 90 6.66 11.90 -5.19
N THR A 91 6.01 12.95 -4.67
CA THR A 91 4.84 13.58 -5.31
C THR A 91 5.20 14.94 -5.89
N ARG A 92 4.70 15.22 -7.10
CA ARG A 92 4.90 16.51 -7.76
C ARG A 92 4.46 17.66 -6.84
N MET A 93 5.35 18.64 -6.63
CA MET A 93 5.15 19.80 -5.75
C MET A 93 4.95 19.46 -4.25
N GLY A 94 5.09 18.20 -3.84
CA GLY A 94 4.94 17.78 -2.44
C GLY A 94 3.53 18.00 -1.87
N MET A 95 2.51 18.01 -2.72
CA MET A 95 1.12 18.30 -2.33
C MET A 95 0.13 17.35 -3.02
N ALA A 96 -1.03 17.16 -2.40
CA ALA A 96 -2.12 16.38 -2.95
C ALA A 96 -3.49 16.86 -2.43
N ASP A 97 -4.54 16.57 -3.19
CA ASP A 97 -5.92 16.84 -2.78
C ASP A 97 -6.43 15.82 -1.77
N GLU A 98 -7.43 16.20 -0.97
CA GLU A 98 -8.18 15.28 -0.13
C GLU A 98 -8.71 14.07 -0.94
N GLY A 99 -8.59 12.89 -0.34
CA GLY A 99 -8.98 11.62 -0.95
C GLY A 99 -8.04 11.13 -2.05
N TRP A 100 -6.89 11.78 -2.22
CA TRP A 100 -5.82 11.28 -3.06
C TRP A 100 -5.19 10.02 -2.45
N LEU A 101 -5.13 8.97 -3.26
CA LEU A 101 -4.52 7.69 -2.90
C LEU A 101 -3.00 7.80 -3.01
N ALA A 102 -2.30 7.62 -1.88
CA ALA A 102 -0.87 7.84 -1.73
C ALA A 102 -0.04 6.71 -2.35
N LYS A 103 0.20 6.83 -3.66
CA LYS A 103 0.82 5.80 -4.49
C LYS A 103 2.07 6.24 -5.25
N SER A 104 2.47 7.51 -5.13
CA SER A 104 3.55 8.07 -5.97
C SER A 104 4.88 7.33 -5.84
N LEU A 105 5.18 6.77 -4.66
CA LEU A 105 6.40 5.99 -4.47
C LEU A 105 6.42 4.68 -5.28
N PHE A 106 5.26 4.18 -5.70
CA PHE A 106 5.13 2.97 -6.52
C PHE A 106 5.06 3.29 -8.03
N PHE A 107 5.62 4.42 -8.46
CA PHE A 107 5.64 4.78 -9.88
C PHE A 107 7.06 4.76 -10.44
N PRO A 108 7.24 4.42 -11.74
CA PRO A 108 8.54 4.46 -12.43
C PRO A 108 9.19 5.84 -12.34
N MET A 109 10.41 5.93 -11.80
CA MET A 109 11.18 7.18 -11.77
C MET A 109 12.04 7.34 -13.03
N GLU A 110 12.72 6.28 -13.47
CA GLU A 110 13.58 6.31 -14.65
C GLU A 110 13.38 5.04 -15.50
N TYR A 111 13.08 5.25 -16.78
CA TYR A 111 12.80 4.25 -17.81
C TYR A 111 11.60 3.34 -17.49
N ALA A 112 10.46 3.68 -18.08
CA ALA A 112 9.33 2.76 -18.14
C ALA A 112 9.78 1.47 -18.83
N ASN A 113 10.04 0.43 -18.04
CA ASN A 113 10.07 -0.91 -18.59
C ASN A 113 8.63 -1.21 -19.06
N ASN A 114 8.42 -1.14 -20.38
CA ASN A 114 7.10 -1.29 -20.98
C ASN A 114 6.47 -2.67 -20.71
N SER A 115 7.23 -3.65 -20.18
CA SER A 115 6.69 -4.94 -19.74
C SER A 115 6.09 -4.93 -18.33
N MET A 116 6.37 -3.91 -17.50
CA MET A 116 5.87 -3.84 -16.12
C MET A 116 4.53 -3.11 -16.04
N ILE A 117 3.64 -3.63 -15.19
CA ILE A 117 2.36 -2.99 -14.89
C ILE A 117 2.62 -1.77 -14.00
N ARG A 118 2.14 -0.60 -14.42
CA ARG A 118 2.29 0.64 -13.65
C ARG A 118 1.51 0.59 -12.34
N GLY A 119 2.05 1.24 -11.30
CA GLY A 119 1.41 1.37 -9.99
C GLY A 119 1.89 0.38 -8.94
N PHE A 120 3.03 -0.26 -9.19
CA PHE A 120 3.78 -1.12 -8.28
C PHE A 120 5.24 -0.61 -8.21
N SER A 121 5.99 -0.99 -7.19
CA SER A 121 7.40 -0.59 -7.07
C SER A 121 8.22 -1.01 -8.31
N ASN A 122 9.35 -0.34 -8.55
CA ASN A 122 10.20 -0.65 -9.71
C ASN A 122 11.38 -1.56 -9.38
N GLY A 123 11.68 -1.77 -8.09
CA GLY A 123 12.79 -2.60 -7.64
C GLY A 123 12.36 -4.01 -7.28
N MET A 124 13.01 -4.58 -6.27
CA MET A 124 12.89 -5.99 -5.92
C MET A 124 11.50 -6.35 -5.37
N HIS A 125 10.73 -5.38 -4.90
CA HIS A 125 9.36 -5.60 -4.40
C HIS A 125 8.29 -5.73 -5.48
N TYR A 126 8.60 -5.50 -6.76
CA TYR A 126 7.60 -5.43 -7.83
C TYR A 126 6.74 -6.71 -7.92
N GLU A 127 7.38 -7.86 -8.09
CA GLU A 127 6.70 -9.14 -8.31
C GLU A 127 5.84 -9.52 -7.09
N SER A 128 6.36 -9.29 -5.88
CA SER A 128 5.62 -9.60 -4.64
C SER A 128 4.40 -8.71 -4.46
N LEU A 129 4.53 -7.39 -4.71
CA LEU A 129 3.41 -6.46 -4.61
C LEU A 129 2.35 -6.72 -5.70
N LEU A 130 2.78 -7.08 -6.91
CA LEU A 130 1.89 -7.49 -8.01
C LEU A 130 1.15 -8.77 -7.65
N LYS A 131 1.85 -9.79 -7.15
CA LYS A 131 1.27 -11.08 -6.75
C LYS A 131 0.16 -10.91 -5.70
N ILE A 132 0.38 -10.03 -4.72
CA ILE A 132 -0.66 -9.66 -3.75
C ILE A 132 -1.83 -9.02 -4.49
N GLY A 133 -1.58 -8.01 -5.34
CA GLY A 133 -2.62 -7.30 -6.09
C GLY A 133 -3.51 -8.22 -6.94
N GLU A 134 -2.91 -9.21 -7.60
CA GLU A 134 -3.62 -10.25 -8.36
C GLU A 134 -4.43 -11.17 -7.44
N THR A 135 -3.86 -11.59 -6.31
CA THR A 135 -4.57 -12.46 -5.38
C THR A 135 -5.76 -11.74 -4.74
N LEU A 136 -5.61 -10.46 -4.37
CA LEU A 136 -6.72 -9.66 -3.85
C LEU A 136 -7.85 -9.48 -4.88
N ARG A 137 -7.51 -9.44 -6.18
CA ARG A 137 -8.51 -9.44 -7.24
C ARG A 137 -9.30 -10.73 -7.19
N ASP A 138 -8.61 -11.87 -7.22
CA ASP A 138 -9.25 -13.18 -7.27
C ASP A 138 -10.12 -13.42 -6.01
N LEU A 139 -9.62 -13.06 -4.82
CA LEU A 139 -10.40 -13.08 -3.58
C LEU A 139 -11.66 -12.21 -3.67
N TYR A 140 -11.53 -10.97 -4.15
CA TYR A 140 -12.67 -10.07 -4.28
C TYR A 140 -13.72 -10.60 -5.27
N GLU A 141 -13.31 -11.08 -6.45
CA GLU A 141 -14.24 -11.60 -7.46
C GLU A 141 -14.94 -12.90 -7.00
N ASN A 142 -14.32 -13.66 -6.09
CA ASN A 142 -14.90 -14.85 -5.46
C ASN A 142 -15.71 -14.54 -4.19
N ASN A 143 -15.85 -13.27 -3.78
CA ASN A 143 -16.43 -12.84 -2.50
C ASN A 143 -15.73 -13.43 -1.27
N GLU A 144 -14.42 -13.67 -1.35
CA GLU A 144 -13.55 -14.19 -0.28
C GLU A 144 -12.84 -13.03 0.44
N PHE A 145 -13.62 -12.10 0.99
CA PHE A 145 -13.11 -11.00 1.81
C PHE A 145 -14.09 -10.65 2.93
N GLN A 146 -13.58 -9.98 3.95
CA GLN A 146 -14.41 -9.44 5.03
C GLN A 146 -14.77 -7.99 4.71
N GLU A 147 -16.07 -7.69 4.62
CA GLU A 147 -16.51 -6.30 4.53
C GLU A 147 -16.23 -5.58 5.86
N MET A 148 -15.52 -4.46 5.78
CA MET A 148 -15.23 -3.61 6.93
C MET A 148 -15.84 -2.23 6.68
N SER A 149 -17.13 -2.06 6.98
CA SER A 149 -17.87 -0.83 6.68
C SER A 149 -17.29 0.44 7.33
N SER A 150 -16.51 0.28 8.40
CA SER A 150 -15.78 1.37 9.07
C SER A 150 -14.46 1.75 8.40
N LEU A 151 -14.01 1.01 7.38
CA LEU A 151 -12.74 1.28 6.70
C LEU A 151 -12.92 2.46 5.74
N ASP A 152 -12.49 3.65 6.19
CA ASP A 152 -12.36 4.86 5.40
C ASP A 152 -10.89 5.30 5.29
N GLY A 153 -10.62 6.51 4.80
CA GLY A 153 -9.25 7.03 4.67
C GLY A 153 -8.55 7.27 6.01
N TYR A 154 -9.27 7.71 7.04
CA TYR A 154 -8.71 7.94 8.38
C TYR A 154 -8.39 6.62 9.07
N GLU A 155 -9.33 5.67 9.05
CA GLU A 155 -9.16 4.36 9.66
C GLU A 155 -8.05 3.56 8.96
N LEU A 156 -7.97 3.61 7.62
CA LEU A 156 -6.89 2.99 6.87
C LEU A 156 -5.53 3.53 7.30
N ASN A 157 -5.37 4.86 7.35
CA ASN A 157 -4.12 5.49 7.79
C ASN A 157 -3.77 5.13 9.24
N SER A 158 -4.77 5.10 10.12
CA SER A 158 -4.63 4.73 11.53
C SER A 158 -4.15 3.28 11.70
N ILE A 159 -4.70 2.36 10.91
CA ILE A 159 -4.32 0.93 10.94
C ILE A 159 -2.89 0.75 10.45
N VAL A 160 -2.56 1.24 9.24
CA VAL A 160 -1.22 0.98 8.67
C VAL A 160 -0.11 1.69 9.44
N THR A 161 -0.42 2.77 10.17
CA THR A 161 0.53 3.50 11.02
C THR A 161 0.30 3.28 12.52
N SER A 162 -0.36 2.18 12.88
CA SER A 162 -0.68 1.87 14.28
C SER A 162 0.59 1.64 15.11
N LYS A 163 0.61 2.18 16.34
CA LYS A 163 1.68 1.91 17.32
C LYS A 163 1.47 0.59 18.09
N LYS A 164 0.50 -0.23 17.69
CA LYS A 164 0.28 -1.54 18.29
C LYS A 164 1.32 -2.53 17.79
N ILE A 165 1.78 -3.40 18.67
CA ILE A 165 2.53 -4.61 18.33
C ILE A 165 1.49 -5.71 18.12
N TYR A 166 1.47 -6.30 16.93
CA TYR A 166 0.57 -7.42 16.63
C TYR A 166 1.06 -8.71 17.28
N GLN A 167 0.18 -9.71 17.32
CA GLN A 167 0.57 -11.02 17.85
C GLN A 167 1.77 -11.56 17.06
N ASP A 168 2.76 -12.09 17.78
CA ASP A 168 4.01 -12.66 17.27
C ASP A 168 4.98 -11.64 16.62
N ASN A 169 4.68 -10.34 16.68
CA ASN A 169 5.59 -9.28 16.28
C ASN A 169 6.47 -8.81 17.45
N ASN A 170 7.67 -8.31 17.13
CA ASN A 170 8.53 -7.61 18.08
C ASN A 170 8.46 -6.09 17.94
N HIS A 171 8.03 -5.61 16.77
CA HIS A 171 7.95 -4.19 16.45
C HIS A 171 6.50 -3.77 16.17
N THR A 172 6.24 -2.47 16.28
CA THR A 172 4.92 -1.93 16.00
C THR A 172 4.58 -2.04 14.52
N GLN A 173 3.29 -2.10 14.20
CA GLN A 173 2.80 -2.03 12.82
C GLN A 173 3.39 -0.81 12.08
N ARG A 174 3.49 0.34 12.76
CA ARG A 174 4.13 1.56 12.21
C ARG A 174 5.59 1.33 11.84
N GLU A 175 6.40 0.85 12.76
CA GLU A 175 7.84 0.65 12.52
C GLU A 175 8.08 -0.32 11.36
N ASN A 176 7.35 -1.43 11.34
CA ASN A 176 7.44 -2.41 10.26
C ASN A 176 7.00 -1.81 8.92
N PHE A 177 5.87 -1.11 8.90
CA PHE A 177 5.33 -0.48 7.70
C PHE A 177 6.24 0.62 7.16
N GLU A 178 6.73 1.51 8.00
CA GLU A 178 7.64 2.59 7.61
C GLU A 178 8.98 2.03 7.13
N LYS A 179 9.51 0.99 7.77
CA LYS A 179 10.74 0.32 7.30
C LYS A 179 10.57 -0.33 5.94
N PHE A 180 9.39 -0.91 5.68
CA PHE A 180 9.06 -1.45 4.36
C PHE A 180 8.94 -0.34 3.30
N VAL A 181 8.25 0.75 3.63
CA VAL A 181 8.16 1.94 2.75
C VAL A 181 9.54 2.54 2.49
N GLU A 182 10.41 2.57 3.50
CA GLU A 182 11.80 3.04 3.38
C GLU A 182 12.61 2.19 2.42
N ASP A 183 12.48 0.87 2.52
CA ASP A 183 13.17 -0.03 1.61
C ASP A 183 12.77 0.25 0.16
N ILE A 184 11.47 0.36 -0.12
CA ILE A 184 10.97 0.70 -1.45
C ILE A 184 11.43 2.09 -1.88
N PHE A 185 11.38 3.09 -0.99
CA PHE A 185 11.79 4.45 -1.31
C PHE A 185 13.28 4.54 -1.65
N ASN A 186 14.13 3.71 -1.04
CA ASN A 186 15.56 3.66 -1.33
C ASN A 186 15.91 2.82 -2.57
N GLU A 187 14.96 2.09 -3.16
CA GLU A 187 15.12 1.46 -4.49
C GLU A 187 15.01 2.47 -5.64
N ILE A 188 14.45 3.65 -5.36
CA ILE A 188 14.07 4.69 -6.32
C ILE A 188 15.27 5.57 -6.68
#